data_AF-A0A433RQV6-F1
#
_entry.id   AF-A0A433RQV6-F1
#
_cell.length_a   1.000
_cell.length_b   1.000
_cell.length_c   1.000
_cell.angle_alpha   90.00
_cell.angle_beta   90.00
_cell.angle_gamma   90.00
#
_symmetry.space_group_name_H-M   'P 1'
#
loop_
_entity.id
_entity.type
_entity.pdbx_description
1 polymer ?
#
loop_
_entity_poly.entity_id
_entity_poly.type
_entity_poly.pdbx_seq_one_letter_code
_entity_poly.pdbx_strand_id
1 'polypeptide(L)' 'MKNKKFLNSLGLIMLIIFGGNFVVNYIRHDQFGTVELIGGIIGIVLLLIGGIVIKNDAPNKER' A
#
# COMPACT_ATOMS: atom_id res chain seq x y z
N MET A 1 -14.54 7.00 9.40
CA MET A 1 -13.62 5.93 9.89
C MET A 1 -13.65 4.63 9.07
N LYS A 2 -14.81 4.05 8.71
CA LYS A 2 -14.89 2.77 7.96
C LYS A 2 -14.10 2.78 6.64
N ASN A 3 -14.32 3.78 5.79
CA ASN A 3 -13.67 3.85 4.46
C ASN A 3 -12.15 4.05 4.55
N LYS A 4 -11.67 4.68 5.63
CA LYS A 4 -10.24 4.97 5.85
C LYS A 4 -9.45 3.71 6.23
N LYS A 5 -10.00 2.91 7.16
CA LYS A 5 -9.44 1.59 7.51
C LYS A 5 -9.51 0.62 6.34
N PHE A 6 -10.58 0.71 5.53
CA PHE A 6 -10.73 -0.08 4.32
C PHE A 6 -9.63 0.25 3.29
N LEU A 7 -9.38 1.54 3.00
CA LEU A 7 -8.30 1.97 2.10
C LEU A 7 -6.93 1.45 2.54
N ASN A 8 -6.63 1.52 3.85
CA ASN A 8 -5.38 1.00 4.39
C ASN A 8 -5.28 -0.53 4.25
N SER A 9 -6.35 -1.26 4.56
CA SER A 9 -6.36 -2.72 4.41
C SER A 9 -6.25 -3.14 2.94
N LEU A 10 -6.92 -2.44 2.04
CA LEU A 10 -6.87 -2.70 0.60
C LEU A 10 -5.48 -2.41 0.04
N GLY A 11 -4.88 -1.27 0.41
CA GLY A 11 -3.52 -0.91 0.04
C GLY A 11 -2.49 -1.93 0.52
N LEU A 12 -2.64 -2.44 1.75
CA LEU A 12 -1.77 -3.47 2.30
C LEU A 12 -1.88 -4.79 1.53
N ILE A 13 -3.11 -5.23 1.22
CA ILE A 13 -3.35 -6.46 0.46
C ILE A 13 -2.76 -6.33 -0.95
N MET A 14 -3.00 -5.20 -1.63
CA MET A 14 -2.44 -4.96 -2.96
C MET A 14 -0.91 -4.93 -2.94
N LEU A 15 -0.30 -4.29 -1.94
CA LEU A 15 1.15 -4.25 -1.80
C LEU A 15 1.74 -5.66 -1.60
N ILE A 16 1.12 -6.50 -0.78
CA ILE A 16 1.60 -7.87 -0.53
C ILE A 16 1.46 -8.72 -1.80
N ILE A 17 0.30 -8.67 -2.47
CA ILE A 17 0.04 -9.52 -3.64
C ILE A 17 0.88 -9.04 -4.83
N PHE A 18 0.75 -7.77 -5.24
CA PHE A 18 1.43 -7.26 -6.43
C PHE A 18 2.89 -6.94 -6.14
N GLY A 19 3.20 -6.21 -5.06
CA GLY A 19 4.58 -5.90 -4.70
C GLY A 19 5.39 -7.11 -4.29
N GLY A 20 4.81 -8.05 -3.53
CA GLY A 20 5.47 -9.31 -3.18
C GLY A 20 5.76 -10.16 -4.41
N ASN A 21 4.78 -10.33 -5.30
CA ASN A 21 4.98 -11.07 -6.55
C ASN A 21 6.00 -10.39 -7.48
N PHE A 22 5.98 -9.05 -7.56
CA PHE A 22 6.99 -8.28 -8.29
C PHE A 22 8.40 -8.58 -7.77
N VAL A 23 8.63 -8.48 -6.45
CA VAL A 23 9.95 -8.70 -5.85
C VAL A 23 10.41 -10.14 -6.08
N VAL A 24 9.53 -11.12 -5.94
CA VAL A 24 9.87 -12.53 -6.20
C VAL A 24 10.24 -12.74 -7.66
N ASN A 25 9.46 -12.22 -8.61
CA ASN A 25 9.72 -12.39 -10.04
C ASN A 25 10.98 -11.64 -10.48
N TYR A 26 11.20 -10.45 -9.96
CA TYR A 26 12.38 -9.66 -10.26
C TYR A 26 13.66 -10.32 -9.72
N ILE A 27 13.66 -10.79 -8.47
CA ILE A 27 14.86 -11.36 -7.84
C ILE A 27 15.11 -12.81 -8.32
N ARG A 28 14.06 -13.62 -8.45
CA ARG A 28 14.20 -15.06 -8.67
C ARG A 28 14.21 -15.44 -10.15
N HIS A 29 13.47 -14.71 -10.97
CA HIS A 29 13.28 -15.03 -12.38
C HIS A 29 13.89 -13.99 -13.33
N ASP A 30 14.48 -12.90 -12.80
CA ASP A 30 14.99 -11.76 -13.57
C ASP A 30 13.94 -11.19 -14.55
N GLN A 31 12.67 -11.32 -14.17
CA GLN A 31 11.52 -10.91 -14.98
C GLN A 31 10.92 -9.64 -14.42
N PHE A 32 10.91 -8.60 -15.26
CA PHE A 32 10.31 -7.33 -14.90
C PHE A 32 8.80 -7.33 -15.19
N GLY A 33 8.02 -7.61 -14.15
CA GLY A 33 6.55 -7.56 -14.20
C GLY A 33 6.01 -6.14 -14.06
N THR A 34 5.81 -5.44 -15.17
CA THR A 34 5.29 -4.06 -15.18
C THR A 34 3.92 -3.94 -14.49
N VAL A 35 3.06 -4.95 -14.63
CA VAL A 35 1.73 -4.97 -14.02
C VAL A 35 1.83 -5.09 -12.49
N GLU A 36 2.71 -5.96 -12.01
CA GLU A 36 2.98 -6.17 -10.59
C GLU A 36 3.62 -4.94 -9.96
N LEU A 37 4.51 -4.26 -10.67
CA LEU A 37 5.07 -2.99 -10.21
C LEU A 37 4.00 -1.91 -10.06
N ILE A 38 3.16 -1.72 -11.09
CA ILE A 38 2.08 -0.72 -11.06
C ILE A 38 1.09 -1.04 -9.93
N GLY A 39 0.70 -2.31 -9.78
CA GLY A 39 -0.17 -2.74 -8.68
C GLY A 39 0.44 -2.50 -7.30
N GLY A 40 1.75 -2.75 -7.14
CA GLY A 40 2.47 -2.45 -5.91
C GLY A 40 2.51 -0.96 -5.59
N ILE A 41 2.80 -0.11 -6.58
CA ILE A 41 2.80 1.36 -6.45
C ILE A 41 1.42 1.87 -6.05
N ILE A 42 0.35 1.38 -6.68
CA ILE A 42 -1.03 1.73 -6.30
C ILE A 42 -1.31 1.35 -4.85
N GLY A 43 -0.86 0.17 -4.41
CA GLY A 43 -0.97 -0.26 -3.01
C GLY A 43 -0.28 0.70 -2.04
N ILE A 44 0.95 1.15 -2.35
CA ILE A 44 1.67 2.14 -1.54
C ILE A 44 0.92 3.47 -1.48
N VAL A 45 0.42 3.96 -2.62
CA VAL A 45 -0.34 5.23 -2.66
C VAL A 45 -1.60 5.14 -1.80
N LEU A 46 -2.32 4.02 -1.84
CA LEU A 46 -3.50 3.79 -0.99
C LEU A 46 -3.15 3.77 0.51
N LEU A 47 -2.02 3.17 0.87
CA LEU A 47 -1.52 3.17 2.25
C LEU A 47 -1.11 4.57 2.73
N LEU A 48 -0.50 5.37 1.86
CA LEU A 48 -0.13 6.75 2.19
C LEU A 48 -1.37 7.61 2.41
N ILE A 49 -2.37 7.51 1.54
CA ILE A 49 -3.64 8.23 1.69
C ILE A 49 -4.36 7.76 2.98
N GLY A 50 -4.41 6.45 3.22
CA GLY A 50 -5.00 5.89 4.44
C GLY A 50 -4.28 6.36 5.71
N GLY A 51 -2.95 6.27 5.73
CA GLY A 51 -2.11 6.60 6.88
C GLY A 51 -2.00 8.09 7.20
N ILE A 52 -1.81 8.95 6.19
CA ILE A 52 -1.73 10.41 6.38
C ILE A 52 -3.06 10.94 6.92
N VAL A 53 -4.19 10.44 6.41
CA VAL A 53 -5.52 10.86 6.87
C VAL A 53 -5.82 10.36 8.29
N ILE A 54 -5.37 9.16 8.68
CA ILE A 54 -5.52 8.66 10.05
C ILE A 54 -4.73 9.53 11.05
N LYS A 55 -3.56 10.02 10.65
CA LYS A 55 -2.71 10.87 11.51
C LYS A 55 -3.36 12.24 11.79
N ASN A 56 -4.16 12.76 10.86
CA ASN A 56 -4.92 14.01 11.03
C ASN A 56 -6.22 13.83 11.85
N ASP A 57 -6.78 12.62 11.93
CA ASP A 57 -7.94 12.32 12.79
C ASP A 57 -7.53 11.97 14.23
N ALA A 58 -6.24 11.71 14.50
CA ALA A 58 -5.77 11.48 15.85
C ALA A 58 -5.90 12.80 16.62
N PRO A 59 -6.56 12.82 17.80
CA PRO A 59 -6.67 14.04 18.59
C PRO A 59 -5.26 14.55 18.81
N ASN A 60 -4.98 15.74 18.28
CA ASN A 60 -3.72 16.41 18.50
C ASN A 60 -3.62 16.53 20.02
N LYS A 61 -2.66 15.82 20.61
CA LYS A 61 -2.42 15.87 22.05
C LYS A 61 -1.80 17.23 22.31
N GLU A 62 -2.61 18.27 22.25
CA GLU A 62 -2.26 19.63 22.67
C GLU A 62 -1.76 19.50 24.10
N ARG A 63 -0.46 19.78 24.25
CA ARG A 63 0.21 19.92 25.53
C ARG A 63 0.01 21.34 26.03
#